data_AF-A0A2G1VVG1-F1
#
_entry.id   AF-A0A2G1VVG1-F1
#
_cell.length_a   1.000
_cell.length_b   1.000
_cell.length_c   1.000
_cell.angle_alpha   90.00
_cell.angle_beta   90.00
_cell.angle_gamma   90.00
#
_symmetry.space_group_name_H-M   'P 1'
#
loop_
_entity.id
_entity.type
_entity.pdbx_description
1 polymer ?
#
loop_
_entity_poly.entity_id
_entity_poly.type
_entity_poly.pdbx_seq_one_letter_code
_entity_poly.pdbx_strand_id
1 'polypeptide(L)' 'MDLQADIKWIIRELQDVNDPKLIAIFKDLLKSRLSDQEPEITKEQKELLDRRLEDHLANPDAGTDWQELKQSLFSKYGI' A
#
# COMPACT_ATOMS: atom_id res chain seq x y z
N MET A 1 31.67 -6.25 -7.29
CA MET A 1 30.45 -7.07 -7.33
C MET A 1 30.00 -7.09 -8.78
N ASP A 2 29.88 -8.26 -9.39
CA ASP A 2 29.43 -8.39 -10.78
C ASP A 2 27.97 -8.84 -10.74
N LEU A 3 27.08 -7.87 -10.86
CA LEU A 3 25.64 -8.08 -10.79
C LEU A 3 25.13 -9.12 -11.82
N GLN A 4 25.78 -9.21 -12.98
CA GLN A 4 25.38 -10.20 -13.99
C GLN A 4 25.79 -11.62 -13.59
N ALA A 5 26.98 -11.76 -13.00
CA ALA A 5 27.44 -13.04 -12.48
C ALA A 5 26.57 -13.50 -11.30
N ASP A 6 26.26 -12.58 -10.38
CA ASP A 6 25.44 -12.85 -9.19
C ASP A 6 24.01 -13.27 -9.57
N ILE A 7 23.38 -12.58 -10.55
CA ILE A 7 22.05 -12.95 -11.05
C ILE A 7 22.06 -14.34 -11.68
N LYS A 8 23.06 -14.66 -12.52
CA LYS A 8 23.17 -15.98 -13.15
C LYS A 8 23.34 -17.10 -12.13
N TRP A 9 24.10 -16.83 -11.06
CA TRP A 9 24.27 -17.79 -9.97
C TRP A 9 22.95 -18.05 -9.23
N ILE A 10 22.24 -16.99 -8.84
CA ILE A 10 20.93 -17.12 -8.16
C ILE A 10 19.92 -17.91 -9.01
N ILE A 11 19.86 -17.64 -10.32
CA ILE A 11 18.95 -18.37 -11.22
C ILE A 11 19.25 -19.87 -11.23
N ARG A 12 20.53 -20.26 -11.26
CA ARG A 12 20.91 -21.68 -11.24
C ARG A 12 20.53 -22.33 -9.93
N GLU A 13 20.85 -21.71 -8.80
CA GLU A 13 20.50 -22.26 -7.48
C GLU A 13 18.99 -22.47 -7.36
N LEU A 14 18.17 -21.51 -7.83
CA LEU A 14 16.71 -21.61 -7.78
C LEU A 14 16.12 -22.69 -8.70
N GLN A 15 16.84 -23.15 -9.72
CA GLN A 15 16.37 -24.24 -10.60
C GLN A 15 16.39 -25.60 -9.89
N ASP A 16 17.30 -25.77 -8.92
CA ASP A 16 17.51 -27.04 -8.22
C ASP A 16 16.82 -27.08 -6.83
N VAL A 17 16.22 -25.96 -6.39
CA VAL A 17 15.48 -25.89 -5.12
C VAL A 17 14.21 -26.72 -5.19
N ASN A 18 14.21 -27.84 -4.46
CA ASN A 18 13.02 -28.68 -4.24
C ASN A 18 12.43 -28.55 -2.83
N ASP A 19 12.94 -27.63 -1.99
CA ASP A 19 12.39 -27.37 -0.66
C ASP A 19 11.21 -26.39 -0.74
N PRO A 20 9.98 -26.82 -0.41
CA PRO A 20 8.79 -25.96 -0.45
C PRO A 20 8.89 -24.73 0.47
N LYS A 21 9.62 -24.82 1.59
CA LYS A 21 9.79 -23.69 2.53
C LYS A 21 10.67 -22.61 1.91
N LEU A 22 11.76 -22.98 1.25
CA LEU A 22 12.61 -22.03 0.54
C LEU A 22 11.86 -21.36 -0.59
N ILE A 23 11.08 -22.13 -1.37
CA ILE A 23 10.23 -21.58 -2.44
C ILE A 23 9.23 -20.57 -1.88
N ALA A 24 8.61 -20.84 -0.72
CA ALA A 24 7.69 -19.91 -0.08
C ALA A 24 8.38 -18.60 0.31
N ILE A 25 9.54 -18.68 0.95
CA ILE A 25 10.34 -17.51 1.35
C ILE A 25 10.70 -16.64 0.12
N PHE A 26 11.17 -17.25 -0.97
CA PHE A 26 11.49 -16.50 -2.19
C PHE A 26 10.27 -15.85 -2.82
N LYS A 27 9.12 -16.53 -2.83
CA LYS A 27 7.86 -15.94 -3.31
C LYS A 27 7.45 -14.73 -2.48
N ASP A 28 7.57 -14.82 -1.16
CA ASP A 28 7.18 -13.73 -0.27
C ASP A 28 8.11 -12.53 -0.42
N LEU A 29 9.42 -12.75 -0.59
CA LEU A 29 10.40 -11.70 -0.84
C LEU A 29 10.20 -11.00 -2.21
N LEU A 30 9.81 -11.75 -3.24
CA LEU A 30 9.47 -11.15 -4.54
C LEU A 30 8.15 -10.38 -4.49
N LYS A 31 7.16 -10.90 -3.76
CA LYS A 31 5.89 -10.19 -3.53
C LYS A 31 6.10 -8.91 -2.74
N SER A 32 6.95 -8.91 -1.71
CA SER A 32 7.22 -7.70 -0.92
C SER A 32 7.80 -6.58 -1.78
N ARG A 33 8.74 -6.91 -2.68
CA ARG A 33 9.27 -5.95 -3.66
C ARG A 33 8.19 -5.37 -4.58
N LEU A 34 7.18 -6.17 -4.93
CA LEU A 34 6.06 -5.73 -5.76
C LEU A 34 4.99 -4.96 -4.96
N SER A 35 4.84 -5.25 -3.67
CA SER A 35 3.93 -4.52 -2.76
C SER A 35 4.55 -3.25 -2.18
N ASP A 36 5.88 -3.12 -2.16
CA ASP A 36 6.56 -1.84 -1.92
C ASP A 36 6.34 -0.86 -3.09
N GLN A 37 5.64 -1.29 -4.15
CA GLN A 37 4.99 -0.44 -5.16
C GLN A 37 3.49 -0.28 -4.91
N GLU A 38 2.99 -0.40 -3.67
CA GLU A 38 1.76 0.28 -3.28
C GLU A 38 1.86 1.72 -3.78
N PRO A 39 0.76 2.30 -4.32
CA PRO A 39 0.83 3.64 -4.86
C PRO A 39 1.28 4.57 -3.75
N GLU A 40 2.55 4.98 -3.83
CA GLU A 40 3.11 6.00 -2.97
C GLU A 40 2.19 7.20 -3.17
N ILE A 41 1.44 7.55 -2.12
CA ILE A 41 0.53 8.69 -2.19
C ILE A 41 1.33 9.86 -2.74
N THR A 42 0.83 10.50 -3.78
CA THR A 42 1.60 11.58 -4.40
C THR A 42 1.86 12.65 -3.35
N LYS A 43 2.89 13.47 -3.57
CA LYS A 43 3.21 14.56 -2.65
C LYS A 43 1.98 15.44 -2.39
N GLU A 44 1.18 15.70 -3.42
CA GLU A 44 -0.05 16.48 -3.33
C GLU A 44 -1.13 15.76 -2.50
N GLN A 45 -1.26 14.44 -2.64
CA GLN A 45 -2.18 13.64 -1.81
C GLN A 45 -1.75 13.65 -0.34
N LYS A 46 -0.44 13.58 -0.08
CA LYS A 46 0.11 13.68 1.28
C LYS A 46 -0.14 15.06 1.89
N GLU A 47 0.15 16.14 1.15
CA GLU A 47 -0.12 17.51 1.61
C GLU A 47 -1.60 17.74 1.90
N LEU A 48 -2.50 17.13 1.12
CA LEU A 48 -3.94 17.18 1.39
C LEU A 48 -4.31 16.43 2.67
N LEU A 49 -3.72 15.26 2.92
CA LEU A 49 -3.96 14.50 4.15
C LEU A 49 -3.42 15.22 5.38
N ASP A 50 -2.22 15.79 5.29
CA ASP A 50 -1.60 16.56 6.38
C ASP A 50 -2.48 17.77 6.74
N ARG A 51 -2.98 18.52 5.74
CA ARG A 51 -3.93 19.62 5.98
C ARG A 51 -5.21 19.15 6.67
N ARG A 52 -5.82 18.05 6.18
CA ARG A 52 -7.06 17.51 6.78
C ARG A 52 -6.83 17.06 8.22
N LEU A 53 -5.64 16.54 8.52
CA LEU A 53 -5.26 16.13 9.86
C LEU A 53 -5.12 17.36 10.76
N GLU A 54 -4.45 18.43 10.30
CA GLU A 54 -4.36 19.70 11.02
C GLU A 54 -5.73 20.31 11.30
N ASP A 55 -6.61 20.35 10.29
CA ASP A 55 -7.98 20.86 10.43
C ASP A 55 -8.77 20.07 11.48
N HIS A 56 -8.66 18.73 11.46
CA HIS A 56 -9.31 17.88 12.44
C HIS A 56 -8.71 18.02 13.86
N LEU A 57 -7.39 18.15 13.98
CA LEU A 57 -6.76 18.39 15.29
C LEU A 57 -7.16 19.74 15.88
N ALA A 58 -7.33 20.76 15.04
CA ALA A 58 -7.79 22.09 15.45
C ALA A 58 -9.27 22.10 15.84
N ASN A 59 -10.10 21.25 15.21
CA ASN A 59 -11.51 21.10 15.56
C ASN A 59 -12.00 19.64 15.37
N PRO A 60 -11.81 18.78 16.39
CA PRO A 60 -12.10 17.35 16.29
C PRO A 60 -13.58 17.04 16.00
N ASP A 61 -14.48 17.89 16.47
CA ASP A 61 -15.93 17.73 16.34
C ASP A 61 -16.49 18.44 15.10
N ALA A 62 -15.63 19.00 14.22
CA ALA A 62 -16.04 19.60 12.95
C ALA A 62 -16.60 18.57 11.96
N GLY A 63 -16.29 17.29 12.18
CA GLY A 63 -16.78 16.19 11.35
C GLY A 63 -18.28 15.97 11.56
N THR A 64 -18.99 15.65 10.48
CA THR A 64 -20.38 15.16 10.58
C THR A 64 -20.37 13.66 10.81
N ASP A 65 -21.29 13.16 11.64
CA ASP A 65 -21.47 11.73 11.80
C ASP A 65 -21.78 11.06 10.44
N TRP A 66 -21.22 9.87 10.23
CA TRP A 66 -21.36 9.17 8.96
C TRP A 66 -22.80 8.78 8.66
N GLN A 67 -23.59 8.42 9.67
CA GLN A 67 -24.99 8.06 9.46
C GLN A 67 -25.81 9.28 9.05
N GLU A 68 -25.57 10.42 9.67
CA GLU A 68 -26.20 11.70 9.31
C GLU A 68 -25.82 12.15 7.90
N LEU A 69 -24.52 12.11 7.56
CA LEU A 69 -24.04 12.45 6.23
C LEU A 69 -24.66 11.51 5.18
N LYS A 70 -24.64 10.20 5.42
CA LYS A 70 -25.23 9.21 4.51
C LYS A 70 -26.72 9.45 4.30
N GLN A 71 -27.48 9.72 5.36
CA GLN A 71 -28.91 10.04 5.25
C GLN A 71 -29.15 11.32 4.46
N SER A 72 -28.31 12.36 4.65
CA SER A 72 -28.41 13.61 3.89
C SER A 72 -28.15 13.39 2.39
N LEU A 73 -27.17 12.55 2.05
CA LEU A 73 -26.83 12.21 0.66
C LEU A 73 -27.94 11.37 0.01
N PHE A 74 -28.46 10.38 0.71
CA PHE A 74 -29.61 9.59 0.27
C PHE A 74 -30.83 10.48 0.03
N SER A 75 -31.12 11.40 0.95
CA SER A 75 -32.26 12.33 0.83
C SER A 75 -32.10 13.33 -0.33
N LYS A 76 -30.86 13.74 -0.61
CA LYS A 76 -30.55 14.74 -1.64
C LYS A 76 -30.44 14.15 -3.05
N TYR A 77 -29.92 12.93 -3.16
CA TYR A 77 -29.56 12.32 -4.45
C TYR A 77 -30.27 10.98 -4.73
N GLY A 78 -30.99 10.41 -3.78
CA GLY A 78 -31.78 9.18 -3.96
C GLY A 78 -30.96 7.90 -4.19
N ILE A 79 -29.69 7.89 -3.78
CA ILE A 79 -28.74 6.76 -3.91
C ILE A 79 -28.58 6.06 -2.58
#